data_AF-A0A851J836-F1
#
_entry.id   AF-A0A851J836-F1
#
_cell.length_a   1.000
_cell.length_b   1.000
_cell.length_c   1.000
_cell.angle_alpha   90.00
_cell.angle_beta   90.00
_cell.angle_gamma   90.00
#
_symmetry.space_group_name_H-M   'P 1'
#
loop_
_entity.id
_entity.type
_entity.pdbx_description
1 polymer ?
#
loop_
_entity_poly.entity_id
_entity_poly.type
_entity_poly.pdbx_seq_one_letter_code
_entity_poly.pdbx_strand_id
1 'polypeptide(L)'
;MEKTLNRIHPVSDPEVTYFLQVSWEKDLGTGFGLLLSDCQCAWTGTVSETDISREAADIEMDREKYVDELRKALIAQDLSAGRYNFVIS
;
A
#
# COMPACT_ATOMS: atom_id res chain seq x y z
N MET A 1 2.34 -16.16 5.41
CA MET A 1 2.05 -15.32 4.23
C MET A 1 0.59 -14.92 4.31
N GLU A 2 0.36 -13.67 4.67
CA GLU A 2 -0.95 -13.05 4.71
C GLU A 2 -1.14 -12.19 3.46
N LYS A 3 -2.40 -11.98 3.07
CA LYS A 3 -2.76 -11.10 1.97
C LYS A 3 -4.08 -10.40 2.24
N THR A 4 -4.19 -9.16 1.78
CA THR A 4 -5.45 -8.42 1.73
C THR A 4 -5.71 -7.94 0.31
N LEU A 5 -6.97 -7.72 -0.02
CA LEU A 5 -7.40 -7.17 -1.30
C LEU A 5 -8.30 -5.97 -1.00
N ASN A 6 -7.88 -4.80 -1.45
CA ASN A 6 -8.58 -3.55 -1.23
C ASN A 6 -9.00 -2.92 -2.55
N ARG A 7 -10.19 -2.33 -2.57
CA ARG A 7 -10.72 -1.61 -3.72
C ARG A 7 -10.39 -0.13 -3.56
N ILE A 8 -9.66 0.44 -4.52
CA ILE A 8 -9.25 1.85 -4.52
C ILE A 8 -9.78 2.60 -5.73
N HIS A 9 -9.93 3.91 -5.59
CA HIS A 9 -10.22 4.85 -6.67
C HIS A 9 -9.08 5.87 -6.70
N PRO A 10 -8.08 5.69 -7.57
CA PRO A 10 -6.97 6.62 -7.67
C PRO A 10 -7.47 8.01 -8.08
N VAL A 11 -6.86 9.07 -7.55
CA VAL A 11 -7.22 10.45 -7.95
C VAL A 11 -6.74 10.77 -9.37
N SER A 12 -5.78 10.01 -9.90
CA SER A 12 -5.33 10.12 -11.29
C SER A 12 -6.34 9.54 -12.28
N ASP A 13 -7.16 8.58 -11.86
CA ASP A 13 -8.22 7.98 -12.65
C ASP A 13 -9.43 7.62 -11.76
N PRO A 14 -10.26 8.61 -11.39
CA PRO A 14 -11.32 8.43 -10.40
C PRO A 14 -12.50 7.59 -10.90
N GLU A 15 -12.64 7.45 -12.22
CA GLU A 15 -13.74 6.71 -12.84
C GLU A 15 -13.46 5.20 -12.89
N VAL A 16 -12.18 4.81 -12.81
CA VAL A 16 -11.76 3.41 -12.86
C VAL A 16 -11.56 2.85 -11.46
N THR A 17 -12.21 1.72 -11.20
CA THR A 17 -12.00 0.95 -9.97
C THR A 17 -10.75 0.08 -10.11
N TYR A 18 -9.78 0.30 -9.24
CA TYR A 18 -8.60 -0.55 -9.13
C TYR A 18 -8.70 -1.47 -7.92
N PHE A 19 -8.05 -2.62 -8.03
CA PHE A 19 -7.88 -3.60 -6.97
C PHE A 19 -6.40 -3.65 -6.57
N LEU A 20 -6.13 -3.31 -5.31
CA LEU A 20 -4.82 -3.37 -4.70
C LEU A 20 -4.74 -4.57 -3.76
N GLN A 21 -3.99 -5.58 -4.17
CA GLN A 21 -3.61 -6.69 -3.32
C GLN A 21 -2.27 -6.39 -2.65
N VAL A 22 -2.21 -6.59 -1.34
CA VAL A 22 -0.98 -6.44 -0.54
C VAL A 22 -0.71 -7.77 0.14
N SER A 23 0.50 -8.29 0.02
CA SER A 23 0.91 -9.55 0.64
C SER A 23 2.18 -9.37 1.47
N TRP A 24 2.19 -9.90 2.70
CA TRP A 24 3.35 -9.83 3.61
C TRP A 24 3.56 -11.17 4.31
N GLU A 25 4.74 -11.37 4.90
CA GLU A 25 5.03 -12.62 5.60
C GLU A 25 4.54 -12.64 7.04
N LYS A 26 5.22 -11.87 7.92
CA LYS A 26 4.93 -11.76 9.35
C LYS A 26 4.48 -10.35 9.71
N ASP A 27 5.22 -9.36 9.22
CA ASP A 27 4.94 -7.95 9.46
C ASP A 27 5.21 -7.14 8.20
N LEU A 28 4.42 -6.09 7.98
CA LEU A 28 4.62 -5.16 6.87
C LEU A 28 6.01 -4.51 6.91
N GLY A 29 6.55 -4.24 8.09
CA GLY A 29 7.88 -3.65 8.27
C GLY A 29 9.03 -4.52 7.77
N THR A 30 8.82 -5.82 7.58
CA THR A 30 9.81 -6.75 7.01
C THR A 30 9.81 -6.79 5.47
N GLY A 31 8.86 -6.08 4.86
CA GLY A 31 8.66 -6.05 3.41
C GLY A 31 7.32 -6.65 3.00
N PHE A 32 6.86 -6.24 1.82
CA PHE A 32 5.58 -6.65 1.26
C PHE A 32 5.59 -6.62 -0.27
N GLY A 33 4.76 -7.48 -0.85
CA GLY A 33 4.41 -7.48 -2.26
C GLY A 33 3.15 -6.67 -2.51
N LEU A 34 3.11 -5.96 -3.63
CA LEU A 34 1.96 -5.24 -4.14
C LEU A 34 1.55 -5.85 -5.49
N LEU A 35 0.25 -6.00 -5.70
CA LEU A 35 -0.33 -6.26 -7.01
C LEU A 35 -1.50 -5.30 -7.20
N LEU A 36 -1.42 -4.51 -8.26
CA LEU A 36 -2.45 -3.58 -8.67
C LEU A 36 -3.08 -4.10 -9.97
N SER A 37 -4.41 -4.05 -10.08
CA SER A 37 -5.10 -4.39 -11.33
C SER A 37 -6.35 -3.54 -11.53
N ASP A 38 -6.61 -3.18 -12.80
CA ASP A 38 -7.86 -2.55 -13.29
C ASP A 38 -8.79 -3.57 -13.98
N CYS A 39 -8.58 -4.87 -13.72
CA CYS A 39 -9.21 -6.02 -14.38
C CYS A 39 -8.82 -6.23 -15.86
N GLN A 40 -7.98 -5.39 -16.46
CA GLN A 40 -7.47 -5.57 -17.82
C GLN A 40 -5.96 -5.85 -17.81
N CYS A 41 -5.24 -5.05 -17.04
CA CYS A 41 -3.81 -5.10 -16.82
C CYS A 41 -3.51 -5.39 -15.35
N ALA A 42 -2.29 -5.88 -15.09
CA ALA A 42 -1.80 -6.11 -13.74
C ALA A 42 -0.36 -5.63 -13.61
N TRP A 43 -0.08 -4.92 -12.52
CA TRP A 43 1.25 -4.44 -12.16
C TRP A 43 1.64 -5.03 -10.82
N THR A 44 2.87 -5.54 -10.74
CA THR A 44 3.41 -6.12 -9.52
C THR A 44 4.60 -5.30 -9.04
N GLY A 45 4.68 -5.14 -7.72
CA GLY A 45 5.78 -4.45 -7.05
C GLY A 45 6.21 -5.23 -5.82
N THR A 46 7.45 -5.06 -5.40
CA THR A 46 7.94 -5.61 -4.13
C THR A 46 8.70 -4.52 -3.41
N VAL A 47 8.42 -4.40 -2.11
CA VAL A 47 9.04 -3.42 -1.22
C VAL A 47 9.79 -4.19 -0.15
N SER A 48 11.08 -3.92 -0.01
CA SER A 48 11.93 -4.55 1.00
C SER A 48 11.88 -3.81 2.33
N GLU A 49 12.28 -4.47 3.42
CA GLU A 49 12.50 -3.80 4.72
C GLU A 49 13.43 -2.59 4.63
N THR A 50 14.46 -2.68 3.78
CA THR A 50 15.40 -1.59 3.54
C THR A 50 14.73 -0.39 2.86
N ASP A 51 13.81 -0.62 1.91
CA ASP A 51 13.07 0.46 1.25
C ASP A 51 12.13 1.16 2.24
N ILE A 52 11.45 0.40 3.11
CA ILE A 52 10.57 0.94 4.14
C ILE A 52 11.35 1.82 5.11
N SER A 53 12.52 1.33 5.56
CA SER A 53 13.35 2.04 6.53
C SER A 53 13.98 3.29 5.93
N ARG A 54 14.36 3.23 4.64
CA ARG A 54 14.85 4.39 3.88
C ARG A 54 13.77 5.46 3.75
N GLU A 55 12.58 5.08 3.28
CA GLU A 55 11.49 6.03 3.09
C GLU A 55 11.07 6.70 4.41
N ALA A 56 10.97 5.91 5.50
CA ALA A 56 10.69 6.45 6.84
C ALA A 56 11.72 7.49 7.28
N ALA A 57 13.01 7.24 7.01
CA ALA A 57 14.09 8.18 7.31
C ALA A 57 14.04 9.43 6.41
N ASP A 58 13.74 9.27 5.12
CA ASP A 58 13.68 10.36 4.15
C ASP A 58 12.57 11.38 4.48
N ILE A 59 11.48 10.92 5.09
CA ILE A 59 10.37 11.78 5.57
C ILE A 59 10.49 12.16 7.05
N GLU A 60 11.61 11.86 7.69
CA GLU A 60 11.88 12.13 9.13
C GLU A 60 10.80 11.57 10.07
N MET A 61 10.30 10.37 9.79
CA MET A 61 9.28 9.70 10.59
C MET A 61 9.85 8.46 11.29
N ASP A 62 9.44 8.23 12.54
CA ASP A 62 9.74 6.98 13.23
C ASP A 62 9.27 5.78 12.42
N ARG A 63 10.17 4.80 12.21
CA ARG A 63 9.89 3.62 11.39
C ARG A 63 8.63 2.88 11.82
N GLU A 64 8.42 2.71 13.12
CA GLU A 64 7.23 2.04 13.67
C GLU A 64 5.95 2.81 13.30
N LYS A 65 5.97 4.13 13.44
CA LYS A 65 4.86 5.00 13.06
C LYS A 65 4.60 4.96 11.55
N TYR A 66 5.65 4.91 10.75
CA TYR A 66 5.52 4.76 9.30
C TYR A 66 4.86 3.44 8.91
N VAL A 67 5.27 2.32 9.52
CA VAL A 67 4.64 1.00 9.30
C VAL A 67 3.17 1.00 9.73
N ASP A 68 2.82 1.69 10.82
CA ASP A 68 1.43 1.83 11.26
C ASP A 68 0.58 2.64 10.26
N GLU A 69 1.11 3.72 9.68
CA GLU A 69 0.40 4.46 8.63
C GLU A 69 0.28 3.62 7.34
N LEU A 70 1.30 2.84 6.97
CA LEU A 70 1.21 1.88 5.87
C LEU A 70 0.09 0.86 6.12
N ARG A 71 -0.01 0.30 7.33
CA ARG A 71 -1.10 -0.63 7.69
C ARG A 71 -2.47 0.03 7.53
N LYS A 72 -2.64 1.29 7.94
CA LYS A 72 -3.91 2.02 7.79
C LYS A 72 -4.25 2.27 6.32
N ALA A 73 -3.28 2.74 5.53
CA ALA A 73 -3.50 3.08 4.13
C ALA A 73 -3.67 1.84 3.22
N LEU A 74 -2.90 0.79 3.46
CA LEU A 74 -2.80 -0.36 2.57
C LEU A 74 -3.64 -1.56 2.98
N ILE A 75 -3.95 -1.72 4.27
CA ILE A 75 -4.77 -2.84 4.79
C ILE A 75 -6.13 -2.34 5.27
N ALA A 76 -6.16 -1.36 6.17
CA ALA A 76 -7.36 -0.98 6.89
C ALA A 76 -8.12 0.19 6.24
N GLN A 77 -8.26 0.18 4.91
CA GLN A 77 -8.87 1.29 4.16
C GLN A 77 -10.30 1.61 4.61
N ASP A 78 -11.06 0.62 5.04
CA ASP A 78 -12.45 0.78 5.49
C ASP A 78 -12.54 1.60 6.81
N LEU A 79 -11.50 1.54 7.66
CA LEU A 79 -11.40 2.35 8.88
C LEU A 79 -10.87 3.76 8.63
N SER A 80 -10.36 4.03 7.43
CA SER A 80 -9.73 5.29 7.05
C SER A 80 -10.29 5.87 5.75
N ALA A 81 -11.53 5.53 5.41
CA ALA A 81 -12.18 5.99 4.18
C ALA A 81 -12.11 7.52 4.07
N GLY A 82 -11.49 8.02 3.00
CA GLY A 82 -11.29 9.46 2.74
C GLY A 82 -10.03 10.10 3.33
N ARG A 83 -9.19 9.36 4.06
CA ARG A 83 -7.93 9.89 4.62
C ARG A 83 -6.72 9.74 3.68
N TYR A 84 -6.74 8.74 2.80
CA TYR A 84 -5.62 8.43 1.92
C TYR A 84 -6.06 8.49 0.45
N ASN A 85 -5.24 9.14 -0.36
CA ASN A 85 -5.42 9.24 -1.81
C ASN A 85 -4.31 8.45 -2.50
N PHE A 86 -4.67 7.71 -3.55
CA PHE A 86 -3.71 6.98 -4.38
C PHE A 86 -3.51 7.72 -5.70
N VAL A 87 -2.27 7.88 -6.12
CA VAL A 87 -1.91 8.42 -7.44
C VAL A 87 -1.16 7.33 -8.18
N ILE A 88 -1.57 7.06 -9.42
CA ILE A 88 -0.99 6.04 -10.29
C ILE A 88 -0.66 6.74 -11.61
N SER A 89 0.59 6.60 -12.08
CA SER A 89 1.14 7.26 -13.27
C SER A 89 1.71 6.27 -14.26
#